data_AF-A0A2E7EHQ0-F1
#
_entry.id   AF-A0A2E7EHQ0-F1
#
_cell.length_a   1.000
_cell.length_b   1.000
_cell.length_c   1.000
_cell.angle_alpha   90.00
_cell.angle_beta   90.00
_cell.angle_gamma   90.00
#
_symmetry.space_group_name_H-M   'P 1'
#
loop_
_entity.id
_entity.type
_entity.pdbx_description
1 polymer ?
#
loop_
_entity_poly.entity_id
_entity_poly.type
_entity_poly.pdbx_seq_one_letter_code
_entity_poly.pdbx_strand_id
1 'polypeptide(L)'
;MIVVTVIFGTVTLLNFRGLKTSGVVAAVGLVLGTILPTLLVILFAAIWWMSDHPIAVPEQNRGFFPKLEGIRGLAIAAGMITFYSGLEVNAVHGLRISKPRTSIPFAMILSASIVLTIYIFGSLGIAMILPPEKIRADLNVGPMEMFRVFLETHNLGMLSPVLAACVCIGA
;
A
#
# COMPACT_ATOMS: atom_id res chain seq x y z
N MET A 1 -17.43 3.82 -11.98
CA MET A 1 -18.37 4.66 -11.20
C MET A 1 -19.42 3.83 -10.47
N ILE A 2 -20.27 3.06 -11.17
CA ILE A 2 -21.33 2.23 -10.52
C ILE A 2 -20.77 1.25 -9.48
N VAL A 3 -19.70 0.52 -9.79
CA VAL A 3 -19.07 -0.46 -8.88
C VAL A 3 -18.62 0.19 -7.57
N VAL A 4 -17.94 1.33 -7.65
CA VAL A 4 -17.47 2.09 -6.47
C VAL A 4 -18.64 2.54 -5.62
N THR A 5 -19.71 3.07 -6.24
CA THR A 5 -20.91 3.50 -5.51
C THR A 5 -21.59 2.35 -4.78
N VAL A 6 -21.71 1.18 -5.40
CA VAL A 6 -22.33 -0.01 -4.78
C VAL A 6 -21.48 -0.52 -3.62
N ILE A 7 -20.16 -0.64 -3.78
CA ILE A 7 -19.25 -1.06 -2.70
C ILE A 7 -19.33 -0.07 -1.54
N PHE A 8 -19.20 1.23 -1.83
CA PHE A 8 -19.25 2.28 -0.81
C PHE A 8 -20.58 2.28 -0.04
N GLY A 9 -21.71 2.15 -0.75
CA GLY A 9 -23.03 2.06 -0.13
C GLY A 9 -23.19 0.81 0.76
N THR A 10 -22.65 -0.33 0.32
CA THR A 10 -22.71 -1.59 1.07
C THR A 10 -21.86 -1.51 2.35
N VAL A 11 -20.65 -0.98 2.26
CA VAL A 11 -19.77 -0.77 3.43
C VAL A 11 -20.39 0.23 4.41
N THR A 12 -21.03 1.28 3.90
CA THR A 12 -21.78 2.25 4.74
C THR A 12 -22.93 1.55 5.47
N LEU A 13 -23.69 0.69 4.78
CA LEU A 13 -24.78 -0.08 5.39
C LEU A 13 -24.27 -1.05 6.46
N LEU A 14 -23.12 -1.69 6.22
CA LEU A 14 -22.47 -2.58 7.20
C LEU A 14 -22.03 -1.82 8.45
N ASN A 15 -21.59 -0.57 8.32
CA ASN A 15 -21.23 0.27 9.47
C ASN A 15 -22.42 0.54 10.41
N PHE A 16 -23.65 0.58 9.88
CA PHE A 16 -24.86 0.69 10.73
C PHE A 16 -25.14 -0.55 11.58
N ARG A 17 -24.53 -1.72 11.29
CA ARG A 17 -24.73 -2.97 12.05
C ARG A 17 -23.87 -3.07 13.32
N GLY A 18 -23.14 -2.02 13.68
CA GLY A 18 -22.45 -1.87 14.97
C GLY A 18 -20.92 -1.93 14.89
N LEU A 19 -20.26 -1.26 15.85
CA LEU A 19 -18.81 -1.04 15.89
C LEU A 19 -17.97 -2.34 15.96
N LYS A 20 -18.50 -3.41 16.55
CA LYS A 20 -17.78 -4.71 16.61
C LYS A 20 -17.62 -5.34 15.22
N THR A 21 -18.68 -5.32 14.42
CA THR A 21 -18.68 -5.88 13.05
C THR A 21 -17.77 -5.05 12.15
N SER A 22 -17.83 -3.72 12.26
CA SER A 22 -16.95 -2.81 11.52
C SER A 22 -15.47 -3.04 11.86
N GLY A 23 -15.14 -3.22 13.14
CA GLY A 23 -13.77 -3.52 13.58
C GLY A 23 -13.21 -4.84 13.01
N VAL A 24 -14.03 -5.90 12.97
CA VAL A 24 -13.60 -7.19 12.39
C VAL A 24 -13.42 -7.08 10.87
N VAL A 25 -14.36 -6.44 10.17
CA VAL A 25 -14.26 -6.23 8.72
C VAL A 25 -13.01 -5.41 8.38
N ALA A 26 -12.74 -4.34 9.13
CA ALA A 26 -11.54 -3.53 8.95
C ALA A 26 -10.25 -4.34 9.20
N ALA A 27 -10.21 -5.16 10.25
CA ALA A 27 -9.05 -6.00 10.54
C ALA A 27 -8.81 -7.05 9.45
N VAL A 28 -9.87 -7.71 8.97
CA VAL A 28 -9.78 -8.70 7.89
C VAL A 28 -9.36 -8.04 6.57
N GLY A 29 -9.93 -6.86 6.26
CA GLY A 29 -9.55 -6.08 5.08
C GLY A 29 -8.07 -5.68 5.10
N LEU A 30 -7.58 -5.21 6.25
CA LEU A 30 -6.17 -4.87 6.44
C LEU A 30 -5.25 -6.08 6.20
N VAL A 31 -5.58 -7.23 6.79
CA VAL A 31 -4.73 -8.44 6.68
C VAL A 31 -4.76 -9.01 5.26
N LEU A 32 -5.95 -9.26 4.72
CA LEU A 32 -6.10 -9.94 3.42
C LEU A 32 -5.79 -9.02 2.24
N GLY A 33 -6.06 -7.73 2.35
CA GLY A 33 -5.98 -6.81 1.23
C GLY A 33 -4.84 -5.79 1.28
N THR A 34 -4.19 -5.58 2.43
CA THR A 34 -3.02 -4.71 2.52
C THR A 34 -1.76 -5.49 2.88
N ILE A 35 -1.76 -6.20 4.01
CA ILE A 35 -0.57 -6.88 4.52
C ILE A 35 -0.17 -8.04 3.60
N LEU A 36 -1.12 -8.93 3.27
CA LEU A 36 -0.85 -10.09 2.43
C LEU A 36 -0.32 -9.70 1.04
N PRO A 37 -0.96 -8.78 0.27
CA PRO A 37 -0.42 -8.38 -1.02
C PRO A 37 0.95 -7.71 -0.91
N THR A 38 1.18 -6.89 0.12
CA THR A 38 2.49 -6.23 0.30
C THR A 38 3.60 -7.24 0.57
N LEU A 39 3.35 -8.27 1.37
CA LEU A 39 4.31 -9.35 1.59
C LEU A 39 4.60 -10.13 0.31
N LEU A 40 3.59 -10.37 -0.52
CA LEU A 40 3.77 -11.00 -1.83
C LEU A 40 4.63 -10.15 -2.77
N VAL A 41 4.48 -8.82 -2.75
CA VAL A 41 5.36 -7.91 -3.51
C VAL A 41 6.81 -8.11 -3.13
N ILE A 42 7.10 -8.12 -1.83
CA ILE A 42 8.47 -8.29 -1.31
C ILE A 42 9.01 -9.68 -1.68
N LEU A 43 8.18 -10.72 -1.59
CA LEU A 43 8.56 -12.08 -1.96
C LEU A 43 8.87 -12.21 -3.45
N PHE A 44 8.00 -11.69 -4.32
CA PHE A 44 8.20 -11.73 -5.77
C PHE A 44 9.42 -10.94 -6.19
N ALA A 45 9.68 -9.80 -5.57
CA ALA A 45 10.91 -9.05 -5.79
C ALA A 45 12.16 -9.85 -5.40
N ALA A 46 12.14 -10.57 -4.26
CA ALA A 46 13.26 -11.41 -3.85
C ALA A 46 13.49 -12.58 -4.83
N ILE A 47 12.42 -13.22 -5.31
CA ILE A 47 12.50 -14.28 -6.32
C ILE A 47 13.07 -13.74 -7.64
N TRP A 48 12.59 -12.57 -8.08
CA TRP A 48 13.05 -11.92 -9.30
C TRP A 48 14.54 -11.57 -9.24
N TRP A 49 14.99 -11.06 -8.09
CA TRP A 49 16.40 -10.76 -7.84
C TRP A 49 17.30 -12.01 -7.94
N MET A 50 16.81 -13.17 -7.49
CA MET A 50 17.56 -14.43 -7.57
C MET A 50 17.52 -15.09 -8.96
N SER A 51 16.62 -14.67 -9.85
CA SER A 51 16.33 -15.38 -11.12
C SER A 51 17.06 -14.81 -12.35
N ASP A 52 18.14 -14.03 -12.16
CA ASP A 52 18.93 -13.37 -13.23
C ASP A 52 18.10 -12.52 -14.22
N HIS A 53 16.88 -12.13 -13.84
CA HIS A 53 16.05 -11.26 -14.68
C HIS A 53 16.62 -9.84 -14.73
N PRO A 54 16.49 -9.14 -15.87
CA PRO A 54 16.97 -7.77 -16.00
C PRO A 54 16.20 -6.89 -15.00
N ILE A 55 16.94 -6.29 -14.08
CA ILE A 55 16.38 -5.37 -13.09
C ILE A 55 16.19 -4.03 -13.79
N ALA A 56 14.97 -3.52 -13.76
CA ALA A 56 14.62 -2.20 -14.27
C ALA A 56 15.12 -1.10 -13.31
N VAL A 57 16.42 -1.08 -12.98
CA VAL A 57 16.98 -0.08 -12.07
C VAL A 57 16.80 1.31 -12.71
N PRO A 58 16.15 2.27 -12.04
CA PRO A 58 16.12 3.64 -12.52
C PRO A 58 17.55 4.15 -12.57
N GLU A 59 17.99 4.68 -13.71
CA GLU A 59 19.33 5.26 -13.84
C GLU A 59 19.66 6.16 -12.66
N GLN A 60 20.80 5.87 -12.02
CA GLN A 60 21.29 6.42 -10.75
C GLN A 60 21.58 7.93 -10.78
N ASN A 61 21.26 8.62 -11.89
CA ASN A 61 21.71 9.97 -12.19
C ASN A 61 20.67 11.08 -11.94
N ARG A 62 19.58 10.80 -11.20
CA ARG A 62 18.61 11.83 -10.83
C ARG A 62 18.39 11.85 -9.32
N GLY A 63 19.28 12.61 -8.68
CA GLY A 63 19.25 13.23 -7.35
C GLY A 63 18.23 12.75 -6.33
N PHE A 64 18.73 12.48 -5.13
CA PHE A 64 17.99 12.29 -3.86
C PHE A 64 16.83 13.29 -3.63
N PHE A 65 16.87 14.46 -4.28
CA PHE A 65 15.80 15.45 -4.26
C PHE A 65 14.86 15.31 -5.48
N PRO A 66 13.55 15.04 -5.26
CA PRO A 66 12.58 15.03 -6.34
C PRO A 66 12.45 16.43 -6.94
N LYS A 67 12.45 16.53 -8.27
CA LYS A 67 12.12 17.77 -8.96
C LYS A 67 10.61 18.03 -8.81
N LEU A 68 10.25 18.91 -7.88
CA LEU A 68 8.88 19.39 -7.72
C LEU A 68 8.57 20.41 -8.84
N GLU A 69 8.30 19.91 -10.04
CA GLU A 69 7.97 20.76 -11.18
C GLU A 69 6.46 21.13 -11.17
N GLY A 70 6.17 22.39 -10.84
CA GLY A 70 4.85 23.01 -10.99
C GLY A 70 3.72 22.46 -10.12
N ILE A 71 2.47 22.63 -10.59
CA ILE A 71 1.22 22.25 -9.91
C ILE A 71 1.17 20.74 -9.60
N ARG A 72 1.79 19.89 -10.43
CA ARG A 72 1.79 18.44 -10.25
C ARG A 72 2.58 18.02 -9.01
N GLY A 73 3.73 18.66 -8.74
CA GLY A 73 4.51 18.41 -7.52
C GLY A 73 3.73 18.77 -6.25
N LEU A 74 3.01 19.90 -6.28
CA LEU A 74 2.13 20.33 -5.18
C LEU A 74 0.97 19.35 -4.95
N ALA A 75 0.37 18.82 -6.02
CA ALA A 75 -0.70 17.82 -5.90
C ALA A 75 -0.22 16.52 -5.24
N ILE A 76 0.99 16.05 -5.56
CA ILE A 76 1.58 14.87 -4.91
C ILE A 76 1.83 15.15 -3.42
N ALA A 77 2.40 16.31 -3.09
CA ALA A 77 2.65 16.70 -1.70
C ALA A 77 1.35 16.80 -0.90
N ALA A 78 0.29 17.38 -1.47
CA ALA A 78 -1.03 17.45 -0.84
C ALA A 78 -1.64 16.05 -0.60
N GLY A 79 -1.46 15.13 -1.55
CA GLY A 79 -1.84 13.73 -1.37
C GLY A 79 -1.11 13.06 -0.22
N MET A 80 0.20 13.29 -0.09
CA MET A 80 0.99 12.78 1.03
C MET A 80 0.53 13.32 2.38
N ILE A 81 0.18 14.60 2.48
CA ILE A 81 -0.34 15.20 3.71
C ILE A 81 -1.70 14.59 4.09
N THR A 82 -2.53 14.29 3.09
CA THR A 82 -3.87 13.70 3.31
C THR A 82 -3.79 12.33 4.00
N PHE A 83 -2.71 11.55 3.80
CA PHE A 83 -2.52 10.28 4.51
C PHE A 83 -2.38 10.44 6.04
N TYR A 84 -2.03 11.63 6.54
CA TYR A 84 -1.96 11.92 7.97
C TYR A 84 -3.29 12.41 8.56
N SER A 85 -4.30 12.61 7.71
CA SER A 85 -5.64 12.98 8.17
C SER A 85 -6.28 11.84 8.97
N GLY A 86 -6.85 12.17 10.12
CA GLY A 86 -7.52 11.19 11.00
C GLY A 86 -6.64 10.61 12.12
N LEU A 87 -5.36 10.98 12.21
CA LEU A 87 -4.51 10.61 13.37
C LEU A 87 -5.11 11.07 14.71
N GLU A 88 -5.83 12.19 14.70
CA GLU A 88 -6.51 12.76 15.88
C GLU A 88 -7.64 11.86 16.41
N VAL A 89 -8.28 11.06 15.54
CA VAL A 89 -9.38 10.17 15.91
C VAL A 89 -8.89 8.96 16.71
N ASN A 90 -7.62 8.57 16.58
CA ASN A 90 -7.00 7.53 17.39
C ASN A 90 -6.56 8.05 18.76
N ALA A 91 -6.29 9.35 18.90
CA ALA A 91 -5.81 9.95 20.15
C ALA A 91 -6.84 9.82 21.30
N VAL A 92 -8.14 9.87 21.01
CA VAL A 92 -9.20 9.73 22.03
C VAL A 92 -9.26 8.32 22.65
N HIS A 93 -8.81 7.30 21.91
CA HIS A 93 -8.69 5.93 22.42
C HIS A 93 -7.41 5.74 23.27
N GLY A 94 -6.47 6.69 23.20
CA GLY A 94 -5.25 6.72 24.02
C GLY A 94 -5.50 6.83 25.52
N LEU A 95 -6.67 7.33 25.94
CA LEU A 95 -7.09 7.44 27.35
C LEU A 95 -7.28 6.07 28.02
N ARG A 96 -7.43 4.99 27.24
CA ARG A 96 -7.60 3.61 27.75
C ARG A 96 -6.27 2.84 27.86
N ILE A 97 -5.14 3.46 27.54
CA ILE A 97 -3.82 2.82 27.50
C ILE A 97 -3.14 2.93 28.87
N SER A 98 -2.59 1.83 29.36
CA SER A 98 -1.72 1.86 30.55
C SER A 98 -0.41 2.59 30.25
N LYS A 99 -0.07 3.60 31.06
CA LYS A 99 1.12 4.47 30.91
C LYS A 99 1.21 5.15 29.52
N PRO A 100 0.27 6.06 29.17
CA PRO A 100 0.21 6.67 27.84
C PRO A 100 1.49 7.45 27.46
N ARG A 101 2.15 8.09 28.45
CA ARG A 101 3.37 8.90 28.25
C ARG A 101 4.54 8.13 27.63
N THR A 102 4.62 6.82 27.84
CA THR A 102 5.71 5.97 27.34
C THR A 102 5.25 5.02 26.25
N SER A 103 4.06 4.43 26.41
CA SER A 103 3.54 3.40 25.51
C SER A 103 3.15 3.98 24.14
N ILE A 104 2.57 5.18 24.10
CA ILE A 104 2.16 5.84 22.85
C ILE A 104 3.37 6.21 21.98
N PRO A 105 4.37 6.98 22.46
CA PRO A 105 5.51 7.35 21.61
C PRO A 105 6.32 6.12 21.19
N PHE A 106 6.50 5.13 22.06
CA PHE A 106 7.18 3.89 21.69
C PHE A 106 6.42 3.11 20.61
N ALA A 107 5.11 2.94 20.76
CA ALA A 107 4.28 2.27 19.75
C ALA A 107 4.28 3.02 18.41
N MET A 108 4.26 4.36 18.43
CA MET A 108 4.36 5.18 17.22
C MET A 108 5.69 4.99 16.50
N ILE A 109 6.82 5.07 17.22
CA ILE A 109 8.15 4.88 16.61
C ILE A 109 8.28 3.47 16.04
N LEU A 110 7.89 2.45 16.82
CA LEU A 110 7.93 1.06 16.37
C LEU A 110 7.07 0.84 15.12
N SER A 111 5.84 1.35 15.12
CA SER A 111 4.94 1.24 13.97
C SER A 111 5.49 1.98 12.76
N ALA A 112 6.00 3.19 12.95
CA ALA A 112 6.62 3.99 11.89
C ALA A 112 7.82 3.26 11.28
N SER A 113 8.69 2.65 12.10
CA SER A 113 9.82 1.86 11.62
C SER A 113 9.37 0.65 10.81
N ILE A 114 8.41 -0.13 11.30
CA ILE A 114 7.88 -1.31 10.59
C ILE A 114 7.28 -0.90 9.24
N VAL A 115 6.41 0.11 9.26
CA VAL A 115 5.74 0.63 8.05
C VAL A 115 6.78 1.14 7.06
N LEU A 116 7.75 1.94 7.50
CA LEU A 116 8.82 2.48 6.66
C LEU A 116 9.65 1.36 6.02
N THR A 117 10.03 0.34 6.78
CA THR A 117 10.73 -0.84 6.24
C THR A 117 9.91 -1.52 5.15
N ILE A 118 8.64 -1.80 5.41
CA ILE A 118 7.74 -2.44 4.44
C ILE A 118 7.58 -1.58 3.18
N TYR A 119 7.41 -0.25 3.33
CA TYR A 119 7.28 0.66 2.18
C TYR A 119 8.55 0.74 1.34
N ILE A 120 9.73 0.78 1.98
CA ILE A 120 11.01 0.79 1.26
C ILE A 120 11.14 -0.49 0.43
N PHE A 121 10.98 -1.66 1.04
CA PHE A 121 11.13 -2.93 0.33
C PHE A 121 10.02 -3.17 -0.70
N GLY A 122 8.77 -2.80 -0.39
CA GLY A 122 7.65 -2.91 -1.33
C GLY A 122 7.81 -2.01 -2.55
N SER A 123 8.16 -0.73 -2.33
CA SER A 123 8.40 0.22 -3.41
C SER A 123 9.61 -0.18 -4.26
N LEU A 124 10.69 -0.61 -3.61
CA LEU A 124 11.89 -1.10 -4.29
C LEU A 124 11.58 -2.34 -5.13
N GLY A 125 10.79 -3.27 -4.60
CA GLY A 125 10.39 -4.48 -5.32
C GLY A 125 9.58 -4.17 -6.58
N ILE A 126 8.65 -3.22 -6.51
CA ILE A 126 7.91 -2.74 -7.69
C ILE A 126 8.88 -2.10 -8.70
N ALA A 127 9.81 -1.25 -8.23
CA ALA A 127 10.77 -0.58 -9.10
C ALA A 127 11.76 -1.53 -9.77
N MET A 128 12.08 -2.68 -9.17
CA MET A 128 12.98 -3.68 -9.77
C MET A 128 12.33 -4.42 -10.95
N ILE A 129 11.03 -4.67 -10.88
CA ILE A 129 10.29 -5.48 -11.86
C ILE A 129 9.69 -4.60 -12.97
N LEU A 130 9.26 -3.37 -12.65
CA LEU A 130 8.58 -2.50 -13.60
C LEU A 130 9.50 -1.40 -14.16
N PRO A 131 9.52 -1.20 -15.50
CA PRO A 131 10.23 -0.08 -16.10
C PRO A 131 9.65 1.28 -15.69
N PRO A 132 10.49 2.32 -15.57
CA PRO A 132 10.11 3.62 -15.02
C PRO A 132 9.07 4.36 -15.87
N GLU A 133 8.90 4.05 -17.16
CA GLU A 133 7.81 4.63 -17.96
C GLU A 133 6.43 4.14 -17.50
N LYS A 134 6.31 2.87 -17.09
CA LYS A 134 5.04 2.28 -16.64
C LYS A 134 4.62 2.80 -15.26
N ILE A 135 5.58 3.02 -14.37
CA ILE A 135 5.32 3.55 -13.01
C ILE A 135 4.78 4.99 -13.07
N ARG A 136 5.22 5.79 -14.05
CA ARG A 136 4.86 7.21 -14.17
C ARG A 136 3.51 7.47 -14.83
N ALA A 137 2.99 6.49 -15.58
CA ALA A 137 1.75 6.61 -16.33
C ALA A 137 0.51 6.58 -15.42
N ASP A 138 0.54 5.80 -14.34
CA ASP A 138 -0.56 5.73 -13.39
C ASP A 138 -0.06 5.39 -11.97
N LEU A 139 -0.17 6.36 -11.04
CA LEU A 139 0.25 6.18 -9.65
C LEU A 139 -0.58 5.10 -8.94
N ASN A 140 -1.78 4.78 -9.42
CA ASN A 140 -2.69 3.85 -8.75
C ASN A 140 -2.49 2.38 -9.18
N VAL A 141 -1.65 2.11 -10.18
CA VAL A 141 -1.60 0.79 -10.84
C VAL A 141 -0.30 0.02 -10.56
N GLY A 142 0.65 0.62 -9.83
CA GLY A 142 1.98 0.06 -9.60
C GLY A 142 2.02 -1.40 -9.11
N PRO A 143 1.36 -1.77 -7.99
CA PRO A 143 1.40 -3.14 -7.48
C PRO A 143 0.69 -4.16 -8.39
N MET A 144 -0.43 -3.77 -9.01
CA MET A 144 -1.21 -4.66 -9.89
C MET A 144 -0.47 -4.97 -11.18
N GLU A 145 0.12 -3.96 -11.79
CA GLU A 145 0.93 -4.14 -13.00
C GLU A 145 2.16 -4.99 -12.69
N MET A 146 2.79 -4.82 -11.52
CA MET A 146 3.88 -5.69 -11.08
C MET A 146 3.44 -7.15 -10.97
N PHE A 147 2.33 -7.43 -10.26
CA PHE A 147 1.83 -8.80 -10.14
C PHE A 147 1.52 -9.41 -11.49
N ARG A 148 0.95 -8.64 -12.42
CA ARG A 148 0.67 -9.12 -13.77
C ARG A 148 1.95 -9.49 -14.50
N VAL A 149 2.94 -8.60 -14.55
CA VAL A 149 4.24 -8.84 -15.22
C VAL A 149 4.95 -10.05 -14.62
N PHE A 150 5.00 -10.16 -13.29
CA PHE A 150 5.62 -11.29 -12.60
C PHE A 150 4.90 -12.61 -12.92
N LEU A 151 3.57 -12.65 -12.78
CA LEU A 151 2.79 -13.87 -13.00
C LEU A 151 2.76 -14.31 -14.46
N GLU A 152 2.70 -13.38 -15.42
CA GLU A 152 2.78 -13.69 -16.85
C GLU A 152 4.14 -14.30 -17.21
N THR A 153 5.24 -13.78 -16.63
CA THR A 153 6.60 -14.32 -16.84
C THR A 153 6.74 -15.76 -16.32
N HIS A 154 6.05 -16.11 -15.24
CA HIS A 154 6.05 -17.45 -14.66
C HIS A 154 4.90 -18.37 -15.15
N ASN A 155 4.17 -17.99 -16.21
CA ASN A 155 3.00 -18.72 -16.73
C ASN A 155 1.85 -18.93 -15.71
N LEU A 156 1.78 -18.09 -14.67
CA LEU A 156 0.79 -18.12 -13.60
C LEU A 156 -0.27 -17.01 -13.71
N GLY A 157 -0.49 -16.46 -14.91
CA GLY A 157 -1.38 -15.32 -15.16
C GLY A 157 -2.81 -15.47 -14.62
N MET A 158 -3.30 -16.70 -14.44
CA MET A 158 -4.61 -16.98 -13.85
C MET A 158 -4.74 -16.54 -12.37
N LEU A 159 -3.63 -16.34 -11.66
CA LEU A 159 -3.64 -15.83 -10.27
C LEU A 159 -3.78 -14.31 -10.19
N SER A 160 -3.59 -13.58 -11.29
CA SER A 160 -3.73 -12.12 -11.34
C SER A 160 -5.09 -11.61 -10.83
N PRO A 161 -6.26 -12.15 -11.28
CA PRO A 161 -7.56 -11.70 -10.77
C PRO A 161 -7.77 -12.00 -9.28
N VAL A 162 -7.16 -13.05 -8.74
CA VAL A 162 -7.24 -13.38 -7.30
C VAL A 162 -6.48 -12.33 -6.49
N LEU A 163 -5.27 -11.96 -6.92
CA LEU A 163 -4.50 -10.91 -6.26
C LEU A 163 -5.17 -9.53 -6.38
N ALA A 164 -5.81 -9.25 -7.52
CA ALA A 164 -6.61 -8.05 -7.70
C ALA A 164 -7.79 -8.01 -6.72
N ALA A 165 -8.49 -9.13 -6.53
CA ALA A 165 -9.56 -9.23 -5.54
C ALA A 165 -9.04 -9.00 -4.11
N CYS A 166 -7.90 -9.58 -3.75
CA CYS A 166 -7.26 -9.33 -2.46
C CYS A 166 -7.01 -7.83 -2.24
N VAL A 167 -6.35 -7.16 -3.19
CA VAL A 167 -6.08 -5.71 -3.06
C VAL A 167 -7.36 -4.89 -3.04
N CYS A 168 -8.37 -5.23 -3.83
CA CYS A 168 -9.67 -4.57 -3.76
C CYS A 168 -10.39 -4.72 -2.42
N ILE A 169 -10.13 -5.78 -1.65
CA ILE A 169 -10.70 -5.96 -0.30
C ILE A 169 -10.01 -5.05 0.73
N GLY A 170 -8.74 -4.68 0.50
CA GLY A 170 -7.96 -3.83 1.41
C GLY A 170 -7.99 -2.34 1.07
N ALA A 171 -8.40 -1.98 -0.14
CA ALA A 171 -8.52 -0.60 -0.63
C ALA A 171 -9.89 0.01 -0.28
#